data_AF-A0A7C1IW22-F1
#
_entry.id   AF-A0A7C1IW22-F1
#
_cell.length_a   1.000
_cell.length_b   1.000
_cell.length_c   1.000
_cell.angle_alpha   90.00
_cell.angle_beta   90.00
_cell.angle_gamma   90.00
#
_symmetry.space_group_name_H-M   'P 1'
#
loop_
_entity.id
_entity.type
_entity.pdbx_description
1 polymer ?
#
loop_
_entity_poly.entity_id
_entity_poly.type
_entity_poly.pdbx_seq_one_letter_code
_entity_poly.pdbx_strand_id
1 'polypeptide(L)'
;FLIFIILFKALMLITGFAMLSPQITAQNTAIPGGHLVFSGIGAIAYFLFGDLATIRLAHHVMAWILIVFVIIHIYLEIWREAIWKEGDISIVFSGYKFVRKKK
;
A
#
# COMPACT_ATOMS: atom_id res chain seq x y z
N PHE A 1 10.49 8.01 -7.76
CA PHE A 1 10.04 6.64 -7.41
C PHE A 1 9.32 6.60 -6.06
N LEU A 2 9.97 6.94 -4.94
CA LEU A 2 9.37 6.86 -3.59
C LEU A 2 8.08 7.68 -3.42
N ILE A 3 8.07 8.93 -3.89
CA ILE A 3 6.89 9.81 -3.81
C ILE A 3 5.67 9.19 -4.51
N PHE A 4 5.86 8.61 -5.69
CA PHE A 4 4.80 7.95 -6.44
C PHE A 4 4.19 6.77 -5.66
N ILE A 5 5.04 5.93 -5.04
CA ILE A 5 4.58 4.79 -4.24
C ILE A 5 3.82 5.24 -2.98
N ILE A 6 4.32 6.29 -2.32
CA ILE A 6 3.67 6.84 -1.12
C ILE A 6 2.29 7.38 -1.49
N LEU A 7 2.18 8.16 -2.56
CA LEU A 7 0.91 8.70 -3.04
C LEU A 7 -0.06 7.59 -3.46
N PHE A 8 0.42 6.58 -4.19
CA PHE A 8 -0.39 5.44 -4.60
C PHE A 8 -0.96 4.67 -3.40
N LYS A 9 -0.13 4.40 -2.39
CA LYS A 9 -0.56 3.74 -1.15
C LYS A 9 -1.52 4.60 -0.33
N ALA A 10 -1.31 5.92 -0.29
CA ALA A 10 -2.23 6.84 0.37
C ALA A 10 -3.61 6.83 -0.31
N LEU A 11 -3.67 6.81 -1.64
CA LEU A 11 -4.92 6.70 -2.39
C LEU A 11 -5.65 5.37 -2.14
N MET A 12 -4.91 4.25 -2.05
CA MET A 12 -5.45 2.95 -1.65
C MET A 12 -6.05 2.98 -0.23
N LEU A 13 -5.39 3.66 0.70
CA LEU A 13 -5.86 3.79 2.08
C LEU A 13 -7.12 4.66 2.16
N ILE A 14 -7.17 5.77 1.41
CA ILE A 14 -8.35 6.65 1.34
C ILE A 14 -9.55 5.91 0.74
N THR A 15 -9.38 5.22 -0.39
CA THR A 15 -10.47 4.45 -1.03
C THR A 15 -10.94 3.28 -0.16
N GLY A 16 -10.03 2.61 0.55
CA GLY A 16 -10.36 1.56 1.51
C GLY A 16 -11.19 2.07 2.68
N PHE A 17 -10.78 3.18 3.30
CA PHE A 17 -11.55 3.79 4.39
C PHE A 17 -12.87 4.42 3.92
N ALA A 18 -12.94 4.91 2.69
CA ALA A 18 -14.19 5.39 2.11
C ALA A 18 -15.22 4.27 1.97
N MET A 19 -14.80 3.05 1.60
CA MET A 19 -15.69 1.89 1.55
C MET A 19 -16.12 1.40 2.93
N LEU A 20 -15.40 1.77 3.98
CA LEU A 20 -15.71 1.44 5.38
C LEU A 20 -16.60 2.52 6.05
N SER A 21 -16.56 3.75 5.54
CA SER A 21 -17.28 4.90 6.11
C SER A 21 -18.79 4.65 6.28
N PRO A 22 -19.52 4.04 5.33
CA PRO A 22 -20.94 3.78 5.50
C PRO A 22 -21.28 2.76 6.60
N GLN A 23 -20.36 1.85 6.95
CA GLN A 23 -20.58 0.85 8.01
C GLN A 23 -20.24 1.37 9.41
N ILE A 24 -19.53 2.50 9.52
CA ILE A 24 -19.10 3.08 10.80
C ILE A 24 -20.09 4.18 11.21
N THR A 25 -20.94 3.86 12.20
CA THR A 25 -21.89 4.80 12.83
C THR A 25 -21.45 5.13 14.26
N ALA A 26 -21.96 6.21 14.86
CA ALA A 26 -21.61 6.64 16.22
C ALA A 26 -21.78 5.55 17.30
N GLN A 27 -22.66 4.58 17.05
CA GLN A 27 -22.94 3.44 17.93
C GLN A 27 -21.96 2.27 17.73
N ASN A 28 -21.30 2.19 16.57
CA ASN A 28 -20.45 1.07 16.15
C ASN A 28 -18.95 1.44 16.14
N THR A 29 -18.58 2.55 16.78
CA THR A 29 -17.19 3.03 16.84
C THR A 29 -16.58 2.72 18.21
N ALA A 30 -15.39 2.12 18.22
CA ALA A 30 -14.65 1.86 19.47
C ALA A 30 -14.22 3.13 20.22
N ILE A 31 -14.12 4.26 19.50
CA ILE A 31 -13.67 5.55 20.04
C ILE A 31 -14.79 6.58 19.82
N PRO A 32 -15.23 7.32 20.85
CA PRO A 32 -16.17 8.42 20.70
C PRO A 32 -15.69 9.42 19.63
N GLY A 33 -16.53 9.70 18.64
CA GLY A 33 -16.21 10.62 17.53
C GLY A 33 -15.38 10.01 16.39
N GLY A 34 -15.00 8.73 16.48
CA GLY A 34 -14.25 8.04 15.42
C GLY A 34 -14.96 8.06 14.06
N HIS A 35 -16.30 8.01 14.05
CA HIS A 35 -17.08 8.05 12.81
C HIS A 35 -16.86 9.33 11.98
N LEU A 36 -16.52 10.46 12.63
CA LEU A 36 -16.30 11.74 11.94
C LEU A 36 -15.02 11.69 11.10
N VAL A 37 -13.99 11.01 11.59
CA VAL A 37 -12.72 10.84 10.88
C VAL A 37 -12.92 9.99 9.62
N PHE A 38 -13.60 8.85 9.75
CA PHE A 38 -13.89 7.98 8.59
C PHE A 38 -14.81 8.65 7.58
N SER A 39 -15.82 9.41 8.06
CA SER A 39 -16.69 10.20 7.19
C SER A 39 -15.92 11.31 6.44
N GLY A 40 -14.96 11.97 7.09
CA GLY A 40 -14.12 12.99 6.46
C GLY A 40 -13.21 12.42 5.37
N ILE A 41 -12.57 11.27 5.64
CA ILE A 41 -11.75 10.56 4.64
C ILE A 41 -12.62 10.05 3.49
N GLY A 42 -13.81 9.52 3.80
CA GLY A 42 -14.79 9.09 2.81
C GLY A 42 -15.20 10.22 1.87
N ALA A 43 -15.46 11.42 2.40
CA ALA A 43 -15.83 12.59 1.59
C ALA A 43 -14.77 12.93 0.53
N ILE A 44 -13.49 12.78 0.84
CA ILE A 44 -12.40 12.99 -0.12
C ILE A 44 -12.49 11.98 -1.26
N ALA A 45 -12.75 10.70 -0.96
CA ALA A 45 -12.88 9.68 -1.98
C ALA A 45 -14.13 9.89 -2.86
N TYR A 46 -15.26 10.25 -2.26
CA TYR A 46 -16.48 10.59 -3.00
C TYR A 46 -16.28 11.81 -3.90
N PHE A 47 -15.50 12.81 -3.47
CA PHE A 47 -15.13 13.94 -4.32
C PHE A 47 -14.28 13.52 -5.53
N LEU A 48 -13.36 12.55 -5.35
CA LEU A 48 -12.46 12.10 -6.41
C LEU A 48 -13.10 11.12 -7.40
N PHE A 49 -13.98 10.24 -6.93
CA PHE A 49 -14.50 9.10 -7.69
C PHE A 49 -16.02 9.11 -7.90
N GLY A 50 -16.75 10.01 -7.24
CA GLY A 50 -18.20 10.19 -7.39
C GLY A 50 -19.03 9.22 -6.56
N ASP A 51 -19.03 7.93 -6.89
CA ASP A 51 -19.91 6.94 -6.29
C ASP A 51 -19.17 5.73 -5.70
N LEU A 52 -19.86 4.97 -4.84
CA LEU A 52 -19.27 3.84 -4.13
C LEU A 52 -18.87 2.68 -5.07
N ALA A 53 -19.57 2.47 -6.18
CA ALA A 53 -19.22 1.40 -7.10
C ALA A 53 -17.92 1.72 -7.84
N THR A 54 -17.75 2.98 -8.29
CA THR A 54 -16.52 3.43 -8.93
C THR A 54 -15.34 3.47 -7.95
N ILE A 55 -15.56 3.89 -6.69
CA ILE A 55 -14.53 3.79 -5.63
C ILE A 55 -14.07 2.34 -5.46
N ARG A 56 -15.02 1.39 -5.41
CA ARG A 56 -14.71 -0.04 -5.27
C ARG A 56 -13.91 -0.55 -6.46
N LEU A 57 -14.33 -0.22 -7.67
CA LEU A 57 -13.62 -0.63 -8.89
C LEU A 57 -12.19 -0.06 -8.89
N ALA A 58 -12.03 1.24 -8.61
CA ALA A 58 -10.73 1.88 -8.51
C ALA A 58 -9.83 1.20 -7.46
N HIS A 59 -10.39 0.88 -6.29
CA HIS A 59 -9.66 0.16 -5.24
C HIS A 59 -9.16 -1.22 -5.71
N HIS A 60 -10.00 -1.99 -6.39
CA HIS A 60 -9.60 -3.31 -6.90
C HIS A 60 -8.54 -3.21 -8.00
N VAL A 61 -8.70 -2.27 -8.94
CA VAL A 61 -7.71 -2.06 -10.02
C VAL A 61 -6.35 -1.68 -9.43
N MET A 62 -6.32 -0.73 -8.50
CA MET A 62 -5.09 -0.34 -7.81
C MET A 62 -4.50 -1.49 -6.98
N ALA A 63 -5.34 -2.30 -6.32
CA ALA A 63 -4.88 -3.50 -5.61
C ALA A 63 -4.18 -4.50 -6.54
N TRP A 64 -4.76 -4.77 -7.72
CA TRP A 64 -4.14 -5.66 -8.71
C TRP A 64 -2.79 -5.14 -9.22
N ILE A 65 -2.69 -3.83 -9.49
CA ILE A 65 -1.43 -3.19 -9.88
C ILE A 65 -0.37 -3.38 -8.77
N LEU A 66 -0.75 -3.20 -7.50
CA LEU A 66 0.15 -3.39 -6.37
C LEU A 66 0.63 -4.85 -6.26
N ILE A 67 -0.27 -5.81 -6.44
CA ILE A 67 0.06 -7.24 -6.39
C ILE A 67 1.09 -7.59 -7.47
N VAL A 68 0.86 -7.18 -8.72
CA VAL A 68 1.80 -7.42 -9.82
C VAL A 68 3.14 -6.75 -9.54
N PHE A 69 3.13 -5.51 -9.05
CA PHE A 69 4.35 -4.80 -8.67
C PHE A 69 5.14 -5.55 -7.59
N VAL A 70 4.47 -6.08 -6.56
CA VAL A 70 5.12 -6.85 -5.48
C VAL A 70 5.75 -8.13 -6.01
N ILE A 71 5.06 -8.86 -6.90
CA ILE A 71 5.61 -10.09 -7.50
C ILE A 71 6.89 -9.78 -8.29
N ILE A 72 6.85 -8.73 -9.14
CA ILE A 72 8.01 -8.30 -9.92
C ILE A 72 9.15 -7.84 -8.99
N HIS A 73 8.83 -7.06 -7.96
CA HIS A 73 9.82 -6.57 -7.00
C HIS A 73 10.53 -7.73 -6.29
N ILE A 74 9.78 -8.70 -5.74
CA ILE A 74 10.37 -9.88 -5.07
C ILE A 74 11.25 -10.67 -6.05
N TYR A 75 10.79 -10.89 -7.29
CA TYR A 75 11.58 -11.58 -8.30
C TYR A 75 12.91 -10.87 -8.58
N LEU A 76 12.89 -9.54 -8.78
CA LEU A 76 14.09 -8.77 -9.09
C LEU A 76 15.08 -8.75 -7.94
N GLU A 77 14.61 -8.63 -6.70
CA GLU A 77 15.48 -8.68 -5.52
C GLU A 77 16.13 -10.06 -5.39
N ILE A 78 15.37 -11.15 -5.57
CA ILE A 78 15.91 -12.53 -5.50
C ILE A 78 16.91 -12.78 -6.63
N TRP A 79 16.60 -12.34 -7.84
CA TRP A 79 17.47 -12.49 -8.99
C TRP A 79 18.79 -11.73 -8.82
N ARG A 80 18.72 -10.50 -8.31
CA ARG A 80 19.89 -9.67 -7.98
C ARG A 80 20.77 -10.33 -6.93
N GLU A 81 20.16 -10.89 -5.89
CA GLU A 81 20.87 -11.61 -4.84
C GLU A 81 21.54 -12.88 -5.38
N ALA A 82 20.81 -13.68 -6.16
CA ALA A 82 21.29 -14.97 -6.65
C ALA A 82 22.43 -14.82 -7.68
N ILE A 83 22.33 -13.87 -8.62
CA ILE A 83 23.29 -13.74 -9.72
C ILE A 83 24.40 -12.76 -9.36
N TRP A 84 24.07 -11.60 -8.80
CA TRP A 84 25.05 -10.52 -8.58
C TRP A 84 25.64 -10.53 -7.18
N LYS A 85 25.07 -11.32 -6.25
CA LYS A 85 25.52 -11.45 -4.85
C LYS A 85 25.69 -10.09 -4.15
N GLU A 86 24.81 -9.13 -4.47
CA GLU A 86 24.89 -7.76 -3.96
C GLU A 86 24.51 -7.65 -2.46
N GLY A 87 23.84 -8.67 -1.90
CA GLY A 87 23.53 -8.79 -0.48
C GLY A 87 22.34 -7.95 -0.04
N ASP A 88 21.53 -7.44 -0.96
CA ASP A 88 20.45 -6.50 -0.62
C ASP A 88 19.34 -7.19 0.18
N ILE A 89 18.99 -8.44 -0.19
CA ILE A 89 18.09 -9.28 0.59
C ILE A 89 18.79 -9.77 1.88
N SER A 90 20.05 -10.19 1.79
CA SER A 90 20.77 -10.76 2.95
C SER A 90 20.89 -9.76 4.10
N ILE A 91 20.97 -8.45 3.81
CA ILE A 91 21.00 -7.41 4.86
C ILE A 91 19.68 -7.36 5.63
N VAL A 92 18.54 -7.40 4.95
CA VAL A 92 17.21 -7.30 5.60
C VAL A 92 16.92 -8.52 6.47
N PHE A 93 17.33 -9.71 6.02
CA PHE A 93 17.05 -10.96 6.74
C PHE A 93 18.14 -11.39 7.73
N SER A 94 19.41 -11.20 7.40
CA SER A 94 20.56 -11.68 8.21
C SER A 94 21.38 -10.57 8.86
N GLY A 95 21.24 -9.32 8.41
CA GLY A 95 22.06 -8.19 8.88
C GLY A 95 23.49 -8.14 8.34
N TYR A 96 23.91 -9.13 7.54
CA TYR A 96 25.26 -9.19 6.96
C TYR A 96 25.25 -8.88 5.46
N LYS A 97 26.21 -8.06 5.03
CA LYS A 97 26.46 -7.73 3.63
C LYS A 97 27.67 -8.49 3.10
N PHE A 98 27.59 -9.02 1.89
CA PHE A 98 28.74 -9.62 1.22
C PHE A 98 29.82 -8.55 0.98
N VAL A 99 30.96 -8.68 1.65
CA VAL A 99 32.13 -7.83 1.39
C VAL A 99 33.00 -8.55 0.35
N ARG A 100 33.17 -7.94 -0.83
CA ARG A 100 34.12 -8.45 -1.84
C ARG A 100 35.54 -8.34 -1.27
N LYS A 101 36.20 -9.48 -1.03
CA LYS A 101 37.63 -9.50 -0.67
C LYS A 101 38.42 -8.86 -1.81
N LYS A 102 38.99 -7.68 -1.57
CA LYS A 102 39.98 -7.06 -2.46
C LYS A 102 41.23 -7.94 -2.37
N LYS A 103 41.65 -8.52 -3.51
CA LYS A 103 43.01 -9.07 -3.63
C LYS A 103 44.00 -7.93 -3.65
#